data_AF-Q1ERH3-F1
#
_entry.id   AF-Q1ERH3-F1
#
_cell.length_a   1.000
_cell.length_b   1.000
_cell.length_c   1.000
_cell.angle_alpha   90.00
_cell.angle_beta   90.00
_cell.angle_gamma   90.00
#
_symmetry.space_group_name_H-M   'P 1'
#
loop_
_entity.id
_entity.type
_entity.pdbx_description
1 polymer ?
#
loop_
_entity_poly.entity_id
_entity_poly.type
_entity_poly.pdbx_seq_one_letter_code
_entity_poly.pdbx_strand_id
1 'polypeptide(L)'
;DGPVIQAAATRALAKGTNFNAIISMLKEVVPQLSSPIALFSYYNPILKRGVENFMATIRDVGVHGLVVPDVPLEETEILRKEAVKNNIELVLLTTPTTPTHRMKAIVEASEGFVYLVSSTGVTGARASVSGKVQSLLQEIKEATAKPVAVGFGISKPEHVKLVSGWGADGVI
;
A
#
# COMPACT_ATOMS: atom_id res chain seq x y z
N ASP A 1 -11.66 -2.39 -0.05
CA ASP A 1 -11.50 -3.32 1.10
C ASP A 1 -12.54 -4.42 1.12
N GLY A 2 -12.18 -5.60 1.66
CA GLY A 2 -13.10 -6.67 2.02
C GLY A 2 -13.68 -6.56 3.43
N PRO A 3 -14.55 -7.50 3.84
CA PRO A 3 -15.41 -7.36 5.02
C PRO A 3 -14.65 -7.22 6.34
N VAL A 4 -13.46 -7.84 6.46
CA VAL A 4 -12.64 -7.77 7.68
C VAL A 4 -12.14 -6.34 7.93
N ILE A 5 -11.57 -5.70 6.89
CA ILE A 5 -11.04 -4.34 6.97
C ILE A 5 -12.18 -3.32 7.07
N GLN A 6 -13.29 -3.54 6.35
CA GLN A 6 -14.49 -2.71 6.51
C GLN A 6 -15.01 -2.73 7.95
N ALA A 7 -15.12 -3.91 8.59
CA ALA A 7 -15.54 -4.01 9.98
C ALA A 7 -14.55 -3.33 10.95
N ALA A 8 -13.25 -3.38 10.67
CA ALA A 8 -12.24 -2.66 11.45
C ALA A 8 -12.41 -1.14 11.35
N ALA A 9 -12.63 -0.62 10.13
CA ALA A 9 -12.91 0.80 9.91
C ALA A 9 -14.18 1.25 10.65
N THR A 10 -15.27 0.47 10.58
CA THR A 10 -16.51 0.76 11.33
C THR A 10 -16.27 0.84 12.83
N ARG A 11 -15.52 -0.10 13.41
CA ARG A 11 -15.19 -0.07 14.85
C ARG A 11 -14.36 1.15 15.24
N ALA A 12 -13.39 1.54 14.41
CA ALA A 12 -12.57 2.71 14.66
C ALA A 12 -13.40 4.01 14.61
N LEU A 13 -14.24 4.17 13.58
CA LEU A 13 -15.13 5.32 13.44
C LEU A 13 -16.15 5.41 14.58
N ALA A 14 -16.73 4.28 15.01
CA ALA A 14 -17.65 4.24 16.16
C ALA A 14 -16.98 4.68 17.47
N LYS A 15 -15.65 4.57 17.59
CA LYS A 15 -14.85 5.06 18.72
C LYS A 15 -14.34 6.50 18.52
N GLY A 16 -14.75 7.19 17.46
CA GLY A 16 -14.36 8.57 17.19
C GLY A 16 -12.96 8.74 16.60
N THR A 17 -12.33 7.66 16.10
CA THR A 17 -11.03 7.75 15.44
C THR A 17 -11.11 8.69 14.25
N ASN A 18 -10.20 9.66 14.21
CA ASN A 18 -10.07 10.63 13.14
C ASN A 18 -8.59 10.90 12.86
N PHE A 19 -8.30 11.62 11.79
CA PHE A 19 -6.92 11.90 11.37
C PHE A 19 -6.09 12.57 12.48
N ASN A 20 -6.64 13.53 13.22
CA ASN A 20 -5.87 14.20 14.28
C ASN A 20 -5.50 13.20 15.38
N ALA A 21 -6.42 12.30 15.75
CA ALA A 21 -6.14 11.22 16.70
C ALA A 21 -5.05 10.26 16.19
N ILE A 22 -5.05 9.93 14.89
CA ILE A 22 -4.01 9.11 14.26
C ILE A 22 -2.66 9.82 14.31
N ILE A 23 -2.59 11.10 13.96
CA ILE A 23 -1.36 11.90 14.01
C ILE A 23 -0.82 11.99 15.44
N SER A 24 -1.67 12.22 16.44
CA SER A 24 -1.24 12.22 17.85
C SER A 24 -0.65 10.87 18.26
N MET A 25 -1.30 9.76 17.89
CA MET A 25 -0.79 8.42 18.16
C MET A 25 0.56 8.17 17.47
N LEU A 26 0.72 8.57 16.21
CA LEU A 26 1.98 8.40 15.48
C LEU A 26 3.14 9.17 16.13
N LYS A 27 2.90 10.38 16.65
CA LYS A 27 3.93 11.16 17.37
C LYS A 27 4.48 10.41 18.58
N GLU A 28 3.65 9.64 19.27
CA GLU A 28 4.04 8.86 20.44
C GLU A 28 4.71 7.55 20.05
N VAL A 29 4.19 6.87 19.01
CA VAL A 29 4.60 5.51 18.65
C VAL A 29 5.83 5.49 17.74
N VAL A 30 5.92 6.36 16.74
CA VAL A 30 7.01 6.32 15.74
C VAL A 30 8.41 6.39 16.36
N PRO A 31 8.70 7.22 17.38
CA PRO A 31 10.01 7.23 18.03
C PRO A 31 10.40 5.91 18.72
N GLN A 32 9.43 5.03 19.00
CA GLN A 32 9.62 3.73 19.65
C GLN A 32 9.81 2.59 18.64
N LEU A 33 9.62 2.86 17.34
CA LEU A 33 9.72 1.86 16.29
C LEU A 33 11.09 1.91 15.61
N SER A 34 11.65 0.73 15.35
CA SER A 34 12.84 0.57 14.51
C SER A 34 12.51 0.41 13.03
N SER A 35 11.25 0.19 12.69
CA SER A 35 10.77 -0.03 11.32
C SER A 35 10.12 1.24 10.74
N PRO A 36 10.27 1.49 9.43
CA PRO A 36 9.53 2.57 8.77
C PRO A 36 8.02 2.31 8.82
N ILE A 37 7.24 3.40 8.84
CA ILE A 37 5.77 3.35 8.79
C ILE A 37 5.28 3.81 7.42
N ALA A 38 4.40 3.02 6.82
CA ALA A 38 3.61 3.41 5.67
C ALA A 38 2.13 3.55 6.05
N LEU A 39 1.47 4.62 5.60
CA LEU A 39 0.03 4.81 5.78
C LEU A 39 -0.74 4.23 4.60
N PHE A 40 -1.90 3.66 4.90
CA PHE A 40 -2.89 3.24 3.91
C PHE A 40 -4.16 4.08 4.11
N SER A 41 -4.53 4.88 3.11
CA SER A 41 -5.69 5.76 3.19
C SER A 41 -6.39 5.86 1.85
N TYR A 42 -7.71 6.06 1.86
CA TYR A 42 -8.44 6.54 0.69
C TYR A 42 -8.11 8.01 0.41
N TYR A 43 -8.39 8.48 -0.80
CA TYR A 43 -8.03 9.82 -1.24
C TYR A 43 -8.86 10.92 -0.60
N ASN A 44 -10.15 10.68 -0.33
CA ASN A 44 -11.05 11.71 0.16
C ASN A 44 -10.58 12.40 1.49
N PRO A 45 -10.10 11.67 2.52
CA PRO A 45 -9.49 12.29 3.70
C PRO A 45 -8.27 13.19 3.40
N ILE A 46 -7.47 12.83 2.39
CA ILE A 46 -6.30 13.60 1.95
C ILE A 46 -6.79 14.88 1.28
N LEU A 47 -7.71 14.75 0.32
CA LEU A 47 -8.27 15.87 -0.44
C LEU A 47 -8.94 16.90 0.46
N LYS A 48 -9.72 16.46 1.46
CA LYS A 48 -10.40 17.36 2.42
C LYS A 48 -9.44 18.24 3.23
N ARG A 49 -8.17 17.84 3.36
CA ARG A 49 -7.13 18.58 4.09
C ARG A 49 -6.23 19.42 3.18
N GLY A 50 -6.30 19.18 1.87
CA GLY A 50 -5.29 19.60 0.91
C GLY A 50 -4.10 18.64 0.92
N VAL A 51 -3.68 18.21 -0.28
CA VAL A 51 -2.62 17.21 -0.45
C VAL A 51 -1.30 17.68 0.18
N GLU A 52 -0.92 18.93 -0.05
CA GLU A 52 0.30 19.53 0.50
C GLU A 52 0.32 19.47 2.04
N ASN A 53 -0.74 19.96 2.69
CA ASN A 53 -0.88 19.95 4.15
C ASN A 53 -0.86 18.53 4.71
N PHE A 54 -1.54 17.59 4.05
CA PHE A 54 -1.56 16.20 4.47
C PHE A 54 -0.15 15.60 4.41
N MET A 55 0.56 15.76 3.29
CA MET A 55 1.91 15.21 3.10
C MET A 55 2.91 15.79 4.10
N ALA A 56 2.89 17.11 4.32
CA ALA A 56 3.72 17.75 5.33
C ALA A 56 3.41 17.21 6.74
N THR A 57 2.13 17.06 7.09
CA THR A 57 1.71 16.59 8.41
C THR A 57 2.19 15.15 8.68
N ILE A 58 2.06 14.25 7.71
CA ILE A 58 2.48 12.84 7.91
C ILE A 58 4.01 12.71 7.95
N ARG A 59 4.73 13.51 7.17
CA ARG A 59 6.20 13.60 7.23
C ARG A 59 6.68 14.04 8.61
N ASP A 60 6.05 15.07 9.17
CA ASP A 60 6.44 15.63 10.47
C ASP A 60 6.27 14.65 11.65
N VAL A 61 5.47 13.59 11.45
CA VAL A 61 5.32 12.50 12.44
C VAL A 61 6.10 11.23 12.06
N GLY A 62 6.99 11.31 11.06
CA GLY A 62 7.90 10.23 10.69
C GLY A 62 7.28 9.10 9.86
N VAL A 63 6.19 9.37 9.13
CA VAL A 63 5.70 8.46 8.09
C VAL A 63 6.68 8.47 6.92
N HIS A 64 6.98 7.29 6.38
CA HIS A 64 7.92 7.09 5.27
C HIS A 64 7.22 6.73 3.97
N GLY A 65 6.06 6.05 4.05
CA GLY A 65 5.33 5.59 2.86
C GLY A 65 3.84 5.94 2.88
N LEU A 66 3.24 5.98 1.70
CA LEU A 66 1.80 6.18 1.54
C LEU A 66 1.25 5.27 0.42
N VAL A 67 0.15 4.59 0.70
CA VAL A 67 -0.66 3.83 -0.26
C VAL A 67 -2.03 4.49 -0.35
N VAL A 68 -2.44 4.85 -1.57
CA VAL A 68 -3.77 5.43 -1.86
C VAL A 68 -4.46 4.59 -2.95
N PRO A 69 -5.24 3.57 -2.58
CA PRO A 69 -5.66 2.51 -3.51
C PRO A 69 -6.77 2.94 -4.48
N ASP A 70 -7.47 4.04 -4.19
CA ASP A 70 -8.61 4.54 -4.95
C ASP A 70 -8.25 5.64 -5.98
N VAL A 71 -6.96 5.95 -6.14
CA VAL A 71 -6.49 6.93 -7.15
C VAL A 71 -5.86 6.18 -8.33
N PRO A 72 -6.41 6.30 -9.54
CA PRO A 72 -5.79 5.71 -10.72
C PRO A 72 -4.46 6.40 -11.04
N LEU A 73 -3.52 5.68 -11.66
CA LEU A 73 -2.17 6.17 -11.98
C LEU A 73 -2.19 7.59 -12.59
N GLU A 74 -3.11 7.83 -13.52
CA GLU A 74 -3.26 9.11 -14.23
C GLU A 74 -3.56 10.29 -13.31
N GLU A 75 -4.25 10.05 -12.20
CA GLU A 75 -4.64 11.09 -11.22
C GLU A 75 -3.64 11.19 -10.06
N THR A 76 -2.60 10.34 -10.03
CA THR A 76 -1.58 10.38 -8.96
C THR A 76 -0.57 11.51 -9.10
N GLU A 77 -0.56 12.29 -10.18
CA GLU A 77 0.47 13.30 -10.45
C GLU A 77 0.66 14.27 -9.27
N ILE A 78 -0.44 14.80 -8.73
CA ILE A 78 -0.42 15.73 -7.59
C ILE A 78 0.14 15.03 -6.34
N LEU A 79 -0.31 13.80 -6.06
CA LEU A 79 0.18 13.00 -4.94
C LEU A 79 1.68 12.71 -5.07
N ARG A 80 2.14 12.29 -6.25
CA ARG A 80 3.55 11.97 -6.53
C ARG A 80 4.44 13.18 -6.35
N LYS A 81 4.03 14.33 -6.87
CA LYS A 81 4.78 15.58 -6.74
C LYS A 81 4.93 15.99 -5.28
N GLU A 82 3.86 15.95 -4.50
CA GLU A 82 3.91 16.31 -3.08
C GLU A 82 4.62 15.24 -2.24
N ALA A 83 4.52 13.97 -2.60
CA ALA A 83 5.24 12.88 -1.94
C ALA A 83 6.77 13.06 -2.11
N VAL A 84 7.24 13.34 -3.33
CA VAL A 84 8.67 13.63 -3.61
C VAL A 84 9.17 14.83 -2.81
N LYS A 85 8.40 15.94 -2.80
CA LYS A 85 8.77 17.14 -2.01
C LYS A 85 8.90 16.86 -0.52
N ASN A 86 8.11 15.93 0.01
CA ASN A 86 8.08 15.60 1.43
C ASN A 86 8.89 14.35 1.79
N ASN A 87 9.63 13.78 0.84
CA ASN A 87 10.38 12.53 1.00
C ASN A 87 9.50 11.37 1.53
N ILE A 88 8.29 11.26 0.98
CA ILE A 88 7.35 10.17 1.23
C ILE A 88 7.36 9.24 0.00
N GLU A 89 7.53 7.95 0.22
CA GLU A 89 7.42 6.94 -0.83
C GLU A 89 5.95 6.69 -1.15
N LEU A 90 5.48 7.19 -2.30
CA LEU A 90 4.15 6.85 -2.80
C LEU A 90 4.19 5.46 -3.45
N VAL A 91 3.69 4.47 -2.72
CA VAL A 91 3.62 3.08 -3.15
C VAL A 91 2.36 2.90 -4.00
N LEU A 92 2.56 2.45 -5.24
CA LEU A 92 1.48 2.12 -6.16
C LEU A 92 1.27 0.61 -6.22
N LEU A 93 0.05 0.24 -6.60
CA LEU A 93 -0.39 -1.15 -6.63
C LEU A 93 -0.68 -1.63 -8.04
N THR A 94 -0.47 -2.92 -8.25
CA THR A 94 -0.89 -3.63 -9.46
C THR A 94 -1.63 -4.90 -9.09
N THR A 95 -2.35 -5.47 -10.05
CA THR A 95 -3.24 -6.61 -9.84
C THR A 95 -3.10 -7.63 -10.96
N PRO A 96 -3.55 -8.89 -10.78
CA PRO A 96 -3.60 -9.87 -11.86
C PRO A 96 -4.43 -9.50 -13.08
N THR A 97 -5.28 -8.48 -12.97
CA THR A 97 -6.10 -7.97 -14.07
C THR A 97 -5.50 -6.73 -14.72
N THR A 98 -4.40 -6.19 -14.19
CA THR A 98 -3.72 -5.03 -14.75
C THR A 98 -3.00 -5.44 -16.03
N PRO A 99 -3.29 -4.81 -17.18
CA PRO A 99 -2.56 -5.09 -18.42
C PRO A 99 -1.07 -4.77 -18.30
N THR A 100 -0.21 -5.55 -18.97
CA THR A 100 1.26 -5.41 -18.89
C THR A 100 1.77 -3.99 -19.13
N HIS A 101 1.26 -3.26 -20.13
CA HIS A 101 1.69 -1.88 -20.40
C HIS A 101 1.39 -0.94 -19.21
N ARG A 102 0.24 -1.13 -18.55
CA ARG A 102 -0.17 -0.36 -17.37
C ARG A 102 0.64 -0.78 -16.14
N MET A 103 0.94 -2.07 -16.00
CA MET A 103 1.82 -2.58 -14.95
C MET A 103 3.20 -1.91 -15.02
N LYS A 104 3.81 -1.85 -16.22
CA LYS A 104 5.11 -1.19 -16.42
C LYS A 104 5.07 0.30 -16.01
N ALA A 105 4.03 1.01 -16.41
CA ALA A 105 3.85 2.42 -16.04
C ALA A 105 3.67 2.62 -14.51
N ILE A 106 2.91 1.73 -13.86
CA ILE A 106 2.76 1.73 -12.39
C ILE A 106 4.10 1.50 -11.71
N VAL A 107 4.85 0.50 -12.16
CA VAL A 107 6.14 0.11 -11.60
C VAL A 107 7.18 1.24 -11.73
N GLU A 108 7.20 1.92 -12.88
CA GLU A 108 8.03 3.08 -13.11
C GLU A 108 7.67 4.23 -12.15
N ALA A 109 6.37 4.48 -11.97
CA ALA A 109 5.85 5.59 -11.15
C ALA A 109 5.86 5.35 -9.64
N SER A 110 5.90 4.10 -9.19
CA SER A 110 5.87 3.69 -7.77
C SER A 110 7.19 3.99 -7.06
N GLU A 111 7.15 4.48 -5.83
CA GLU A 111 8.34 4.65 -4.99
C GLU A 111 8.37 3.64 -3.84
N GLY A 112 9.56 3.40 -3.28
CA GLY A 112 9.78 2.42 -2.22
C GLY A 112 9.69 0.97 -2.70
N PHE A 113 8.48 0.50 -2.94
CA PHE A 113 8.21 -0.85 -3.46
C PHE A 113 6.97 -0.86 -4.37
N VAL A 114 6.75 -1.97 -5.07
CA VAL A 114 5.53 -2.21 -5.85
C VAL A 114 4.62 -3.14 -5.07
N TYR A 115 3.36 -2.77 -4.88
CA TYR A 115 2.41 -3.59 -4.14
C TYR A 115 1.55 -4.44 -5.07
N LEU A 116 1.82 -5.75 -5.16
CA LEU A 116 1.00 -6.69 -5.91
C LEU A 116 -0.15 -7.21 -5.04
N VAL A 117 -1.38 -6.88 -5.41
CA VAL A 117 -2.60 -7.27 -4.68
C VAL A 117 -3.56 -8.09 -5.53
N SER A 118 -4.39 -8.91 -4.90
CA SER A 118 -5.38 -9.74 -5.61
C SER A 118 -6.54 -8.91 -6.20
N SER A 119 -6.91 -9.17 -7.46
CA SER A 119 -8.03 -8.52 -8.17
C SER A 119 -9.41 -9.08 -7.80
N THR A 120 -9.47 -10.28 -7.22
CA THR A 120 -10.75 -10.95 -6.92
C THR A 120 -11.26 -10.53 -5.55
N GLY A 121 -11.68 -9.27 -5.49
CA GLY A 121 -12.46 -8.58 -4.47
C GLY A 121 -12.90 -9.38 -3.25
N VAL A 122 -12.03 -9.45 -2.24
CA VAL A 122 -12.29 -9.24 -0.81
C VAL A 122 -10.96 -9.47 -0.09
N THR A 123 -10.51 -8.52 0.73
CA THR A 123 -9.45 -8.80 1.72
C THR A 123 -10.00 -9.85 2.69
N GLY A 124 -9.59 -11.10 2.47
CA GLY A 124 -10.06 -12.28 3.20
C GLY A 124 -9.09 -13.43 3.01
N ALA A 125 -8.93 -14.23 4.06
CA ALA A 125 -8.05 -15.41 4.06
C ALA A 125 -8.47 -16.39 2.94
N ARG A 126 -7.52 -16.82 2.10
CA ARG A 126 -7.76 -17.85 1.08
C ARG A 126 -7.16 -19.18 1.48
N ALA A 127 -7.70 -20.27 0.92
CA ALA A 127 -7.15 -21.61 1.12
C ALA A 127 -5.93 -21.91 0.23
N SER A 128 -5.81 -21.22 -0.92
CA SER A 128 -4.68 -21.37 -1.84
C SER A 128 -4.33 -20.05 -2.54
N VAL A 129 -3.05 -19.86 -2.82
CA VAL A 129 -2.53 -18.76 -3.63
C VAL A 129 -2.45 -19.24 -5.08
N SER A 130 -3.03 -18.47 -6.01
CA SER A 130 -3.07 -18.87 -7.44
C SER A 130 -1.66 -18.86 -8.05
N GLY A 131 -1.31 -19.87 -8.86
CA GLY A 131 -0.06 -19.89 -9.63
C GLY A 131 0.12 -18.70 -10.58
N LYS A 132 -0.97 -18.00 -10.94
CA LYS A 132 -0.91 -16.73 -11.69
C LYS A 132 -0.12 -15.65 -10.93
N VAL A 133 -0.09 -15.71 -9.60
CA VAL A 133 0.67 -14.75 -8.77
C VAL A 133 2.17 -14.93 -8.98
N GLN A 134 2.64 -16.18 -9.08
CA GLN A 134 4.05 -16.46 -9.34
C GLN A 134 4.50 -15.88 -10.69
N SER A 135 3.74 -16.13 -11.75
CA SER A 135 4.08 -15.61 -13.09
C SER A 135 4.06 -14.07 -13.13
N LEU A 136 3.08 -13.43 -12.49
CA LEU A 136 2.99 -11.97 -12.44
C LEU A 136 4.10 -11.35 -11.61
N LEU A 137 4.46 -11.97 -10.49
CA LEU A 137 5.59 -11.54 -9.68
C LEU A 137 6.89 -11.55 -10.51
N GLN A 138 7.12 -12.62 -11.27
CA GLN A 138 8.27 -12.72 -12.17
C GLN A 138 8.23 -11.62 -13.25
N GLU A 139 7.10 -11.40 -13.91
CA GLU A 139 6.94 -10.35 -14.93
C GLU A 139 7.21 -8.94 -14.37
N ILE A 140 6.76 -8.65 -13.14
CA ILE A 140 7.03 -7.37 -12.48
C ILE A 140 8.53 -7.24 -12.16
N LYS A 141 9.16 -8.30 -11.64
CA LYS A 141 10.60 -8.28 -11.34
C LYS A 141 11.48 -8.18 -12.58
N GLU A 142 10.99 -8.61 -13.75
CA GLU A 142 11.66 -8.35 -15.03
C GLU A 142 11.55 -6.88 -15.46
N ALA A 143 10.52 -6.17 -15.00
CA ALA A 143 10.28 -4.76 -15.32
C ALA A 143 10.94 -3.78 -14.35
N THR A 144 11.42 -4.23 -13.18
CA THR A 144 12.04 -3.33 -12.17
C THR A 144 13.00 -4.02 -11.22
N ALA A 145 13.93 -3.22 -10.69
CA ALA A 145 14.77 -3.59 -9.56
C ALA A 145 14.15 -3.21 -8.20
N LYS A 146 13.01 -2.50 -8.18
CA LYS A 146 12.32 -2.14 -6.92
C LYS A 146 11.78 -3.40 -6.25
N PRO A 147 11.79 -3.48 -4.90
CA PRO A 147 11.17 -4.57 -4.17
C PRO A 147 9.70 -4.76 -4.54
N VAL A 148 9.24 -6.01 -4.59
CA VAL A 148 7.82 -6.33 -4.80
C VAL A 148 7.24 -6.97 -3.55
N ALA A 149 6.24 -6.31 -2.96
CA ALA A 149 5.49 -6.84 -1.84
C ALA A 149 4.17 -7.46 -2.32
N VAL A 150 3.79 -8.60 -1.74
CA VAL A 150 2.65 -9.40 -2.21
C VAL A 150 1.59 -9.49 -1.11
N GLY A 151 0.39 -8.99 -1.40
CA GLY A 151 -0.77 -8.98 -0.50
C GLY A 151 -1.94 -9.81 -1.04
N PHE A 152 -1.89 -11.12 -0.85
CA PHE A 152 -2.86 -12.09 -1.43
C PHE A 152 -3.70 -12.83 -0.39
N GLY A 153 -4.23 -12.13 0.62
CA GLY A 153 -5.01 -12.77 1.67
C GLY A 153 -4.18 -13.81 2.43
N ILE A 154 -2.93 -13.45 2.69
CA ILE A 154 -1.96 -14.23 3.44
C ILE A 154 -2.51 -14.40 4.86
N SER A 155 -2.67 -15.64 5.28
CA SER A 155 -3.35 -15.98 6.54
C SER A 155 -2.72 -17.15 7.27
N LYS A 156 -1.72 -17.79 6.66
CA LYS A 156 -1.00 -18.92 7.22
C LYS A 156 0.51 -18.82 6.91
N PRO A 157 1.39 -19.34 7.78
CA PRO A 157 2.83 -19.36 7.52
C PRO A 157 3.22 -20.02 6.19
N GLU A 158 2.45 -21.01 5.73
CA GLU A 158 2.71 -21.70 4.47
C GLU A 158 2.54 -20.77 3.25
N HIS A 159 1.61 -19.81 3.31
CA HIS A 159 1.44 -18.83 2.24
C HIS A 159 2.66 -17.90 2.17
N VAL A 160 3.20 -17.49 3.32
CA VAL A 160 4.42 -16.68 3.39
C VAL A 160 5.59 -17.43 2.76
N LYS A 161 5.84 -18.68 3.18
CA LYS A 161 6.91 -19.52 2.63
C LYS A 161 6.78 -19.71 1.12
N LEU A 162 5.55 -19.94 0.64
CA LEU A 162 5.27 -20.13 -0.78
C LEU A 162 5.58 -18.85 -1.59
N VAL A 163 5.05 -17.72 -1.15
CA VAL A 163 5.19 -16.42 -1.84
C VAL A 163 6.64 -15.92 -1.80
N SER A 164 7.32 -16.07 -0.66
CA SER A 164 8.76 -15.80 -0.58
C SER A 164 9.58 -16.73 -1.46
N GLY A 165 9.21 -18.02 -1.54
CA GLY A 165 9.85 -19.00 -2.44
C GLY A 165 9.67 -18.68 -3.94
N TRP A 166 8.66 -17.89 -4.30
CA TRP A 166 8.48 -17.37 -5.66
C TRP A 166 9.31 -16.12 -5.95
N GLY A 167 10.03 -15.59 -4.95
CA GLY A 167 10.90 -14.43 -5.10
C GLY A 167 10.29 -13.10 -4.68
N ALA A 168 9.22 -13.10 -3.86
CA ALA A 168 8.67 -11.86 -3.31
C ALA A 168 9.64 -11.26 -2.29
N ASP A 169 9.82 -9.94 -2.36
CA ASP A 169 10.73 -9.21 -1.48
C ASP A 169 10.02 -8.81 -0.17
N GLY A 170 8.67 -8.81 -0.17
CA GLY A 170 7.83 -8.59 1.00
C GLY A 170 6.51 -9.36 0.91
N VAL A 171 5.91 -9.64 2.07
CA VAL A 171 4.61 -10.30 2.18
C VAL A 171 3.74 -9.49 3.14
N ILE A 172 2.54 -9.12 2.69
CA ILE A 172 1.56 -8.29 3.42
C ILE A 172 0.28 -9.08 3.69
#